data_AF-A0A7S1EWJ4-F1
#
_entry.id   AF-A0A7S1EWJ4-F1
#
_cell.length_a   1.000
_cell.length_b   1.000
_cell.length_c   1.000
_cell.angle_alpha   90.00
_cell.angle_beta   90.00
_cell.angle_gamma   90.00
#
_symmetry.space_group_name_H-M   'P 1'
#
loop_
_entity.id
_entity.type
_entity.pdbx_description
1 polymer ?
#
loop_
_entity_poly.entity_id
_entity_poly.type
_entity_poly.pdbx_seq_one_letter_code
_entity_poly.pdbx_strand_id
1 'polypeptide(L)'
;VMSARSFQWLQMMRIYFNPKESPLEKATIRMADANFFYGFEYLGISDKLVQTPLTDRCYLTLTQALHMRLGANPFGPAGTGKTETVKALGNQMGRFVLVFCCDEGFDFQAMGRILIGLCQVGAWGCFDEFNRLE
;
A
#
# COMPACT_ATOMS: atom_id res chain seq x y z
N VAL A 1 10.36 -5.79 -25.40
CA VAL A 1 10.73 -4.59 -24.61
C VAL A 1 11.97 -3.97 -25.23
N MET A 2 11.90 -2.75 -25.77
CA MET A 2 13.01 -2.13 -26.51
C MET A 2 13.97 -1.30 -25.63
N SER A 3 13.59 -1.00 -24.38
CA SER A 3 14.40 -0.23 -23.43
C SER A 3 13.88 -0.42 -22.00
N ALA A 4 14.77 -0.34 -21.01
CA ALA A 4 14.41 -0.29 -19.59
C ALA A 4 13.58 0.96 -19.21
N ARG A 5 13.44 1.94 -20.12
CA ARG A 5 12.58 3.11 -19.96
C ARG A 5 11.19 2.92 -20.58
N SER A 6 10.91 1.77 -21.19
CA SER A 6 9.59 1.50 -21.77
C SER A 6 8.52 1.42 -20.68
N PHE A 7 7.37 2.06 -20.89
CA PHE A 7 6.27 2.05 -19.93
C PHE A 7 5.76 0.64 -19.60
N GLN A 8 5.86 -0.32 -20.52
CA GLN A 8 5.55 -1.73 -20.26
C GLN A 8 6.37 -2.31 -19.10
N TRP A 9 7.63 -1.88 -18.96
CA TRP A 9 8.47 -2.24 -17.84
C TRP A 9 8.24 -1.34 -16.63
N LEU A 10 8.11 -0.02 -16.87
CA LEU A 10 7.98 0.94 -15.78
C LEU A 10 6.70 0.77 -14.98
N GLN A 11 5.58 0.39 -15.63
CA GLN A 11 4.29 0.22 -14.97
C GLN A 11 4.25 -0.96 -13.99
N MET A 12 5.19 -1.89 -14.09
CA MET A 12 5.32 -3.01 -13.16
C MET A 12 6.08 -2.57 -11.90
N MET A 13 5.75 -3.18 -10.77
CA MET A 13 6.51 -2.98 -9.54
C MET A 13 7.90 -3.60 -9.64
N ARG A 14 8.93 -2.82 -9.33
CA ARG A 14 10.34 -3.21 -9.46
C ARG A 14 11.06 -2.96 -8.16
N ILE A 15 11.80 -3.96 -7.68
CA ILE A 15 12.59 -3.86 -6.45
C ILE A 15 14.06 -3.79 -6.82
N TYR A 16 14.77 -2.83 -6.26
CA TYR A 16 16.20 -2.63 -6.46
C TYR A 16 16.91 -2.73 -5.12
N PHE A 17 18.09 -3.36 -5.13
CA PHE A 17 18.92 -3.53 -3.96
C PHE A 17 20.32 -2.92 -4.20
N ASN A 18 20.75 -2.01 -3.34
CA ASN A 18 22.08 -1.40 -3.36
C ASN A 18 22.80 -1.65 -2.02
N PRO A 19 23.79 -2.57 -1.96
CA PRO A 19 24.47 -2.94 -0.71
C PRO A 19 25.34 -1.82 -0.12
N LYS A 20 25.58 -0.74 -0.87
CA LYS A 20 26.39 0.41 -0.42
C LYS A 20 25.60 1.44 0.38
N GLU A 21 24.28 1.42 0.30
CA GLU A 21 23.41 2.35 1.03
C GLU A 21 23.23 1.92 2.49
N SER A 22 22.64 2.81 3.30
CA SER A 22 22.26 2.50 4.67
C SER A 22 21.32 1.28 4.75
N PRO A 23 21.27 0.56 5.88
CA PRO A 23 20.42 -0.63 6.02
C PRO A 23 18.94 -0.42 5.70
N LEU A 24 18.41 0.79 5.87
CA LEU A 24 17.00 1.13 5.59
C LEU A 24 16.78 1.62 4.15
N GLU A 25 17.82 2.07 3.45
CA GLU A 25 17.72 2.63 2.09
C GLU A 25 18.23 1.68 1.01
N LYS A 26 18.94 0.62 1.41
CA LYS A 26 19.50 -0.40 0.49
C LYS A 26 18.44 -1.12 -0.33
N ALA A 27 17.17 -1.12 0.06
CA ALA A 27 16.08 -1.71 -0.72
C ALA A 27 15.07 -0.62 -1.13
N THR A 28 14.88 -0.46 -2.44
CA THR A 28 13.96 0.52 -3.01
C THR A 28 12.95 -0.14 -3.93
N ILE A 29 11.73 0.39 -3.95
CA ILE A 29 10.62 -0.06 -4.79
C ILE A 29 10.28 1.06 -5.76
N ARG A 30 10.16 0.72 -7.04
CA ARG A 30 9.82 1.67 -8.10
C ARG A 30 8.63 1.18 -8.90
N MET A 31 7.70 2.08 -9.18
CA MET A 31 6.54 1.82 -10.02
C MET A 31 6.20 3.11 -10.78
N ALA A 32 6.16 3.02 -12.10
CA ALA A 32 6.25 4.16 -13.02
C ALA A 32 7.43 5.09 -12.63
N ASP A 33 7.13 6.33 -12.27
CA ASP A 33 8.01 7.38 -11.78
C ASP A 33 8.13 7.45 -10.25
N ALA A 34 7.28 6.71 -9.52
CA ALA A 34 7.32 6.66 -8.07
C ALA A 34 8.50 5.83 -7.54
N ASN A 35 9.09 6.28 -6.43
CA ASN A 35 10.21 5.62 -5.74
C ASN A 35 9.99 5.63 -4.23
N PHE A 36 10.09 4.46 -3.60
CA PHE A 36 9.85 4.25 -2.18
C PHE A 36 10.99 3.45 -1.55
N PHE A 37 11.30 3.70 -0.28
CA PHE A 37 12.12 2.80 0.53
C PHE A 37 11.27 1.65 1.07
N TYR A 38 11.85 0.45 1.12
CA TYR A 38 11.22 -0.71 1.75
C TYR A 38 11.10 -0.48 3.27
N GLY A 39 9.96 -0.82 3.87
CA GLY A 39 9.69 -0.52 5.29
C GLY A 39 10.38 -1.44 6.30
N PHE A 40 10.84 -2.63 5.90
CA PHE A 40 11.50 -3.63 6.76
C PHE A 40 10.70 -4.08 8.00
N GLU A 41 9.39 -3.86 8.01
CA GLU A 41 8.54 -4.37 9.09
C GLU A 41 8.40 -5.89 8.98
N TYR A 42 8.40 -6.57 10.13
CA TYR A 42 8.26 -8.02 10.18
C TYR A 42 6.80 -8.41 9.96
N LEU A 43 6.52 -9.05 8.83
CA LEU A 43 5.17 -9.42 8.41
C LEU A 43 4.81 -10.88 8.70
N GLY A 44 5.77 -11.68 9.16
CA GLY A 44 5.61 -13.12 9.30
C GLY A 44 5.29 -13.84 7.98
N ILE A 45 4.58 -14.96 8.07
CA ILE A 45 4.08 -15.69 6.90
C ILE A 45 2.70 -15.12 6.55
N SER A 46 2.69 -14.20 5.60
CA SER A 46 1.45 -13.60 5.07
C SER A 46 0.96 -14.37 3.85
N ASP A 47 -0.35 -14.55 3.71
CA ASP A 47 -0.96 -15.03 2.47
C ASP A 47 -0.59 -14.13 1.28
N LYS A 48 -0.36 -14.75 0.13
CA LYS A 48 0.01 -14.04 -1.10
C LYS A 48 -1.21 -13.90 -2.00
N LEU A 49 -1.56 -12.65 -2.30
CA LEU A 49 -2.58 -12.34 -3.30
C LEU A 49 -2.01 -12.59 -4.70
N VAL A 50 -2.80 -13.27 -5.54
CA VAL A 50 -2.44 -13.53 -6.93
C VAL A 50 -2.35 -12.20 -7.69
N GLN A 51 -1.24 -11.99 -8.39
CA GLN A 51 -1.05 -10.84 -9.27
C GLN A 51 -1.84 -11.05 -10.56
N THR A 52 -2.84 -10.21 -10.76
CA THR A 52 -3.70 -10.15 -11.96
C THR A 52 -3.56 -8.78 -12.63
N PRO A 53 -3.96 -8.63 -13.90
CA PRO A 53 -3.99 -7.32 -14.54
C PRO A 53 -4.86 -6.26 -13.82
N LEU A 54 -5.81 -6.69 -12.98
CA LEU A 54 -6.59 -5.77 -12.16
C LEU A 54 -5.81 -5.31 -10.91
N THR A 55 -5.15 -6.23 -10.21
CA THR A 55 -4.33 -5.88 -9.04
C THR A 55 -3.13 -5.04 -9.43
N ASP A 56 -2.48 -5.32 -10.57
CA ASP A 56 -1.37 -4.50 -11.08
C ASP A 56 -1.79 -3.05 -11.34
N ARG A 57 -2.97 -2.84 -11.95
CA ARG A 57 -3.54 -1.50 -12.15
C ARG A 57 -3.89 -0.82 -10.83
N CYS A 58 -4.40 -1.59 -9.86
CA CYS A 58 -4.66 -1.07 -8.53
C CYS A 58 -3.37 -0.62 -7.84
N TYR A 59 -2.30 -1.44 -7.89
CA TYR A 59 -0.99 -1.10 -7.35
C TYR A 59 -0.40 0.15 -8.00
N LEU A 60 -0.51 0.27 -9.33
CA LEU A 60 -0.07 1.46 -10.05
C LEU A 60 -0.79 2.70 -9.50
N THR A 61 -2.10 2.63 -9.33
CA THR A 61 -2.91 3.75 -8.84
C THR A 61 -2.58 4.10 -7.39
N LEU A 62 -2.47 3.09 -6.52
CA LEU A 62 -2.14 3.24 -5.10
C LEU A 62 -0.74 3.84 -4.91
N THR A 63 0.26 3.36 -5.65
CA THR A 63 1.62 3.90 -5.60
C THR A 63 1.69 5.34 -6.11
N GLN A 64 0.92 5.69 -7.14
CA GLN A 64 0.84 7.07 -7.62
C GLN A 64 0.20 8.02 -6.61
N ALA A 65 -0.88 7.59 -5.95
CA ALA A 65 -1.47 8.36 -4.84
C ALA A 65 -0.45 8.61 -3.73
N LEU A 66 0.29 7.59 -3.31
CA LEU A 66 1.33 7.70 -2.28
C LEU A 66 2.49 8.61 -2.72
N HIS A 67 2.88 8.57 -3.99
CA HIS A 67 3.89 9.46 -4.55
C HIS A 67 3.47 10.92 -4.43
N MET A 68 2.19 11.22 -4.69
CA MET A 68 1.58 12.54 -4.56
C MET A 68 1.19 12.92 -3.12
N ARG A 69 1.50 12.09 -2.12
CA ARG A 69 1.12 12.29 -0.71
C ARG A 69 -0.41 12.33 -0.49
N LEU A 70 -1.15 11.56 -1.28
CA LEU A 70 -2.59 11.40 -1.17
C LEU A 70 -2.97 10.06 -0.55
N GLY A 71 -4.16 10.02 0.06
CA GLY A 71 -4.85 8.76 0.35
C GLY A 71 -5.41 8.13 -0.92
N ALA A 72 -5.72 6.84 -0.87
CA ALA A 72 -6.32 6.12 -1.98
C ALA A 72 -7.62 5.43 -1.54
N ASN A 73 -8.61 5.46 -2.41
CA ASN A 73 -9.94 4.91 -2.16
C ASN A 73 -10.32 3.93 -3.29
N PRO A 74 -9.84 2.67 -3.24
CA PRO A 74 -10.33 1.64 -4.16
C PRO A 74 -11.81 1.37 -3.85
N PHE A 75 -12.66 1.53 -4.87
CA PHE A 75 -14.11 1.33 -4.75
C PHE A 75 -14.59 0.17 -5.62
N GLY A 76 -15.65 -0.50 -5.18
CA GLY A 76 -16.29 -1.61 -5.91
C GLY A 76 -17.13 -2.49 -4.99
N PRO A 77 -17.90 -3.45 -5.56
CA PRO A 77 -18.75 -4.36 -4.81
C PRO A 77 -18.03 -5.12 -3.70
N ALA A 78 -18.78 -5.61 -2.70
CA ALA A 78 -18.24 -6.50 -1.68
C ALA A 78 -17.64 -7.77 -2.31
N GLY A 79 -16.56 -8.29 -1.71
CA GLY A 79 -15.89 -9.50 -2.20
C GLY A 79 -14.99 -9.33 -3.42
N THR A 80 -14.74 -8.09 -3.88
CA THR A 80 -13.83 -7.81 -5.01
C THR A 80 -12.35 -7.67 -4.63
N GLY A 81 -11.99 -7.98 -3.37
CA GLY A 81 -10.60 -8.03 -2.93
C GLY A 81 -9.94 -6.67 -2.65
N LYS A 82 -10.72 -5.62 -2.35
CA LYS A 82 -10.20 -4.24 -2.14
C LYS A 82 -9.22 -4.18 -0.96
N THR A 83 -9.67 -4.65 0.20
CA THR A 83 -8.88 -4.68 1.44
C THR A 83 -7.65 -5.57 1.29
N GLU A 84 -7.82 -6.74 0.68
CA GLU A 84 -6.74 -7.70 0.42
C GLU A 84 -5.70 -7.13 -0.54
N THR A 85 -6.12 -6.35 -1.54
CA THR A 85 -5.21 -5.69 -2.47
C THR A 85 -4.36 -4.62 -1.76
N VAL A 86 -4.95 -3.81 -0.88
CA VAL A 86 -4.20 -2.82 -0.09
C VAL A 86 -3.23 -3.50 0.87
N LYS A 87 -3.65 -4.57 1.57
CA LYS A 87 -2.77 -5.38 2.43
C LYS A 87 -1.62 -5.99 1.65
N ALA A 88 -1.89 -6.57 0.48
CA ALA A 88 -0.88 -7.20 -0.35
C ALA A 88 0.15 -6.19 -0.88
N LEU A 89 -0.28 -4.97 -1.23
CA LEU A 89 0.62 -3.87 -1.58
C LEU A 89 1.51 -3.48 -0.41
N GLY A 90 0.93 -3.24 0.77
CA GLY A 90 1.69 -2.91 1.98
C GLY A 90 2.74 -3.97 2.30
N ASN A 91 2.38 -5.25 2.18
CA ASN A 91 3.31 -6.36 2.36
C ASN A 91 4.47 -6.33 1.35
N GLN A 92 4.21 -6.02 0.08
CA GLN A 92 5.27 -5.82 -0.92
C GLN A 92 6.12 -4.58 -0.62
N MET A 93 5.56 -3.58 0.05
CA MET A 93 6.26 -2.39 0.52
C MET A 93 7.01 -2.56 1.83
N GLY A 94 6.89 -3.73 2.48
CA GLY A 94 7.48 -3.97 3.80
C GLY A 94 6.86 -3.11 4.89
N ARG A 95 5.59 -2.74 4.72
CA ARG A 95 4.78 -1.91 5.62
C ARG A 95 3.63 -2.74 6.15
N PHE A 96 3.45 -2.75 7.47
CA PHE A 96 2.30 -3.37 8.10
C PHE A 96 1.06 -2.52 7.87
N VAL A 97 -0.02 -3.18 7.46
CA VAL A 97 -1.31 -2.55 7.17
C VAL A 97 -2.28 -2.95 8.26
N LEU A 98 -2.73 -1.96 9.04
CA LEU A 98 -3.81 -2.10 9.99
C LEU A 98 -5.14 -1.95 9.25
N VAL A 99 -6.05 -2.91 9.43
CA VAL A 99 -7.39 -2.86 8.84
C VAL A 99 -8.38 -2.52 9.94
N PHE A 100 -9.17 -1.47 9.71
CA PHE A 100 -10.26 -1.03 10.56
C PHE A 100 -11.57 -1.29 9.83
N CYS A 101 -12.35 -2.25 10.29
CA CYS A 101 -13.70 -2.49 9.78
C CYS A 101 -14.63 -1.42 10.37
N CYS A 102 -15.06 -0.47 9.55
CA CYS A 102 -15.89 0.64 10.01
C CYS A 102 -17.35 0.19 10.17
N ASP A 103 -17.96 0.58 11.27
CA ASP A 103 -19.37 0.39 11.57
C ASP A 103 -19.98 1.69 12.13
N GLU A 104 -21.29 1.69 12.37
CA GLU A 104 -22.01 2.83 12.95
C GLU A 104 -21.60 3.13 14.41
N GLY A 105 -20.94 2.18 15.09
CA GLY A 105 -20.43 2.35 16.45
C GLY A 105 -19.09 3.10 16.52
N PHE A 106 -18.53 3.45 15.36
CA PHE A 106 -17.20 4.03 15.27
C PHE A 106 -17.23 5.54 15.53
N ASP A 107 -17.10 5.91 16.81
CA ASP A 107 -17.10 7.31 17.25
C ASP A 107 -15.89 8.11 16.72
N PHE A 108 -16.10 9.40 16.48
CA PHE A 108 -15.08 10.37 16.06
C PHE A 108 -13.84 10.36 16.96
N GLN A 109 -14.02 10.20 18.27
CA GLN A 109 -12.89 10.09 19.21
C GLN A 109 -12.03 8.85 18.95
N ALA A 110 -12.64 7.73 18.56
CA ALA A 110 -11.92 6.51 18.23
C ALA A 110 -11.11 6.69 16.93
N MET A 111 -11.71 7.29 15.89
CA MET A 111 -11.00 7.64 14.65
C MET A 111 -9.80 8.55 14.93
N GLY A 112 -9.99 9.59 15.75
CA GLY A 112 -8.93 10.50 16.14
C GLY A 112 -7.75 9.79 16.80
N ARG A 113 -8.01 8.90 17.77
CA ARG A 113 -6.96 8.11 18.42
C ARG A 113 -6.20 7.22 17.45
N ILE A 114 -6.90 6.58 16.51
CA ILE A 114 -6.29 5.71 15.50
C ILE A 114 -5.38 6.53 14.57
N LEU A 115 -5.87 7.65 14.06
CA LEU A 115 -5.09 8.51 13.16
C LEU A 115 -3.83 9.07 13.84
N ILE A 116 -3.94 9.49 15.11
CA ILE A 116 -2.77 9.93 15.90
C ILE A 116 -1.74 8.80 16.00
N GLY A 117 -2.17 7.57 16.30
CA GLY A 117 -1.29 6.41 16.37
C GLY A 117 -0.61 6.10 15.03
N LEU A 118 -1.37 6.12 13.93
CA LEU A 118 -0.84 5.92 12.58
C LEU A 118 0.22 6.97 12.22
N CYS A 119 -0.03 8.24 12.54
CA CYS A 119 0.93 9.32 12.31
C CYS A 119 2.22 9.17 13.13
N GLN A 120 2.14 8.71 14.38
CA GLN A 120 3.30 8.51 15.23
C GLN A 120 4.19 7.35 14.76
N VAL A 121 3.59 6.25 14.33
CA VAL A 121 4.31 5.05 13.88
C VAL A 121 4.74 5.14 12.41
N GLY A 122 4.00 5.88 11.59
CA GLY A 122 4.17 5.87 10.14
C GLY A 122 3.64 4.59 9.48
N ALA A 123 2.65 3.94 10.10
CA ALA A 123 2.01 2.73 9.62
C ALA A 123 0.90 3.04 8.60
N TRP A 124 0.46 2.02 7.86
CA TRP A 124 -0.64 2.16 6.91
C TRP A 124 -1.98 1.78 7.57
N GLY A 125 -2.97 2.65 7.43
CA GLY A 125 -4.36 2.37 7.84
C GLY A 125 -5.24 2.12 6.62
N CYS A 126 -5.92 0.97 6.59
CA CYS A 126 -6.95 0.63 5.62
C CYS A 126 -8.30 0.62 6.34
N PHE A 127 -9.20 1.49 5.91
CA PHE A 127 -10.55 1.60 6.48
C PHE A 127 -11.53 0.88 5.56
N ASP A 128 -11.99 -0.29 6.00
CA ASP A 128 -12.98 -1.08 5.28
C ASP A 128 -14.38 -0.58 5.58
N GLU A 129 -15.27 -0.64 4.59
CA GLU A 129 -16.66 -0.13 4.69
C GLU A 129 -16.73 1.34 5.21
N PHE A 130 -15.75 2.18 4.85
CA PHE A 130 -15.66 3.57 5.30
C PHE A 130 -16.92 4.40 5.00
N ASN A 131 -17.68 4.03 3.98
CA ASN A 131 -18.96 4.63 3.63
C ASN A 131 -20.09 4.40 4.66
N ARG A 132 -19.84 3.65 5.75
CA ARG A 132 -20.78 3.43 6.86
C ARG A 132 -20.57 4.38 8.04
N LEU A 133 -19.53 5.20 8.01
CA LEU A 133 -19.30 6.22 9.02
C LEU A 133 -20.28 7.39 8.79
N GLU A 134 -20.89 7.86 9.87
CA GLU A 134 -21.72 9.08 9.90
C GLU A 134 -20.90 10.35 10.16
#